data_AF-A0A7V5WEA3-F1
#
_entry.id   AF-A0A7V5WEA3-F1
#
_cell.length_a   1.000
_cell.length_b   1.000
_cell.length_c   1.000
_cell.angle_alpha   90.00
_cell.angle_beta   90.00
_cell.angle_gamma   90.00
#
_symmetry.space_group_name_H-M   'P 1'
#
loop_
_entity.id
_entity.type
_entity.pdbx_description
1 polymer ?
#
loop_
_entity_poly.entity_id
_entity_poly.type
_entity_poly.pdbx_seq_one_letter_code
_entity_poly.pdbx_strand_id
1 'polypeptide(L)'
;MGKNIALVVDTDVVRAASGSSSAQYARLCATILEGIRDGEFVLAMSDPLREEWLSPRGSGTGWDYYISLYAYTWWSDLKNRGMVRTYELDQRKGEQILSGFRDQDIRSKVQKDLHIVLTALCADNRLISGNRRERGHFRDACRWAAFLRRMLWPWPLETVPDWLAQGADVVADYLLCGPVPARETDY
;
A
#
# COMPACT_ATOMS: atom_id res chain seq x y z
N MET A 1 -16.47 -15.94 -12.48
CA MET A 1 -15.75 -14.66 -12.37
C MET A 1 -14.55 -14.87 -11.46
N GLY A 2 -13.34 -14.60 -11.94
CA GLY A 2 -12.14 -14.61 -11.10
C GLY A 2 -12.29 -13.58 -9.98
N LYS A 3 -11.68 -13.83 -8.82
CA LYS A 3 -11.71 -12.89 -7.69
C LYS A 3 -10.81 -11.69 -8.05
N ASN A 4 -11.38 -10.49 -8.22
CA ASN A 4 -10.59 -9.28 -8.40
C ASN A 4 -9.66 -9.08 -7.19
N ILE A 5 -8.36 -8.91 -7.47
CA ILE A 5 -7.32 -8.67 -6.46
C ILE A 5 -7.48 -7.26 -5.88
N ALA A 6 -7.49 -7.17 -4.56
CA ALA A 6 -7.58 -5.93 -3.82
C ALA A 6 -6.19 -5.39 -3.45
N LEU A 7 -5.86 -4.19 -3.92
CA LEU A 7 -4.56 -3.52 -3.76
C LEU A 7 -4.70 -2.31 -2.85
N VAL A 8 -3.76 -2.10 -1.93
CA VAL A 8 -3.62 -0.84 -1.20
C VAL A 8 -2.56 0.02 -1.88
N VAL A 9 -2.86 1.30 -2.02
CA VAL A 9 -1.89 2.31 -2.46
C VAL A 9 -1.60 3.22 -1.28
N ASP A 10 -0.33 3.46 -1.00
CA ASP A 10 0.08 4.37 0.06
C ASP A 10 -0.20 5.83 -0.31
N THR A 11 -0.46 6.65 0.71
CA THR A 11 -0.57 8.10 0.62
C THR A 11 0.60 8.73 -0.13
N ASP A 12 1.82 8.22 0.06
CA ASP A 12 2.99 8.79 -0.61
C ASP A 12 2.93 8.68 -2.14
N VAL A 13 2.38 7.58 -2.65
CA VAL A 13 2.20 7.30 -4.09
C VAL A 13 1.11 8.20 -4.67
N VAL A 14 -0.07 8.24 -4.04
CA VAL A 14 -1.18 9.08 -4.54
C VAL A 14 -0.89 10.58 -4.42
N ARG A 15 -0.06 10.96 -3.45
CA ARG A 15 0.45 12.33 -3.31
C ARG A 15 1.41 12.69 -4.44
N ALA A 16 2.29 11.77 -4.82
CA ALA A 16 3.31 12.01 -5.83
C ALA A 16 2.79 11.93 -7.27
N ALA A 17 1.72 11.17 -7.51
CA ALA A 17 1.19 10.91 -8.85
C ALA A 17 0.85 12.20 -9.62
N SER A 18 1.45 12.35 -10.80
CA SER A 18 1.17 13.45 -11.73
C SER A 18 1.56 13.09 -13.15
N GLY A 19 0.59 13.10 -14.07
CA GLY A 19 0.80 12.81 -15.49
C GLY A 19 1.59 13.87 -16.26
N SER A 20 1.69 15.10 -15.75
CA SER A 20 2.40 16.21 -16.40
C SER A 20 3.76 16.53 -15.76
N SER A 21 4.18 15.78 -14.74
CA SER A 21 5.42 16.06 -14.02
C SER A 21 6.66 15.63 -14.81
N SER A 22 7.73 16.44 -14.73
CA SER A 22 9.06 16.09 -15.25
C SER A 22 9.80 15.08 -14.36
N ALA A 23 9.37 14.89 -13.11
CA ALA A 23 9.96 13.90 -12.21
C ALA A 23 9.53 12.47 -12.58
N GLN A 24 10.51 11.57 -12.75
CA GLN A 24 10.26 10.18 -13.12
C GLN A 24 9.35 9.46 -12.11
N TYR A 25 9.59 9.65 -10.80
CA TYR A 25 8.80 9.04 -9.74
C TYR A 25 7.31 9.41 -9.85
N ALA A 26 7.00 10.68 -10.06
CA ALA A 26 5.63 11.17 -10.18
C ALA A 26 4.87 10.56 -11.38
N ARG A 27 5.56 10.39 -12.52
CA ARG A 27 4.99 9.72 -13.70
C ARG A 27 4.78 8.22 -13.47
N LEU A 28 5.73 7.54 -12.84
CA LEU A 28 5.59 6.12 -12.51
C LEU A 28 4.41 5.90 -11.54
N CYS A 29 4.25 6.76 -10.53
CA CYS A 29 3.06 6.72 -9.67
C CYS A 29 1.78 6.89 -10.49
N ALA A 30 1.71 7.85 -11.42
CA ALA A 30 0.54 8.02 -12.30
C ALA A 30 0.27 6.77 -13.15
N THR A 31 1.28 6.21 -13.80
CA THR A 31 1.17 4.97 -14.61
C THR A 31 0.71 3.78 -13.77
N ILE A 32 1.16 3.66 -12.52
CA ILE A 32 0.68 2.64 -11.58
C ILE A 32 -0.82 2.83 -11.30
N LEU A 33 -1.27 4.06 -11.01
CA LEU A 33 -2.69 4.33 -10.80
C LEU A 33 -3.53 3.98 -12.04
N GLU A 34 -3.06 4.34 -13.23
CA GLU A 34 -3.69 3.96 -14.51
C GLU A 34 -3.76 2.44 -14.68
N GLY A 35 -2.68 1.71 -14.38
CA GLY A 35 -2.65 0.24 -14.43
C GLY A 35 -3.66 -0.41 -13.48
N ILE A 36 -3.88 0.17 -12.29
CA ILE A 36 -4.94 -0.28 -11.37
C ILE A 36 -6.33 -0.02 -11.96
N ARG A 37 -6.53 1.15 -12.58
CA ARG A 37 -7.81 1.55 -13.18
C ARG A 37 -8.21 0.68 -14.36
N ASP A 38 -7.23 0.36 -15.20
CA ASP A 38 -7.45 -0.30 -16.48
C ASP A 38 -7.39 -1.84 -16.34
N GLY A 39 -6.80 -2.35 -15.26
CA GLY A 39 -6.81 -3.77 -14.90
C GLY A 39 -8.06 -4.23 -14.14
N GLU A 40 -8.17 -5.55 -13.88
CA GLU A 40 -9.24 -6.16 -13.08
C GLU A 40 -8.96 -6.08 -11.56
N PHE A 41 -8.46 -4.93 -11.10
CA PHE A 41 -8.07 -4.70 -9.71
C PHE A 41 -9.12 -3.90 -8.94
N VAL A 42 -9.13 -4.06 -7.63
CA VAL A 42 -9.95 -3.24 -6.73
C VAL A 42 -9.03 -2.46 -5.80
N LEU A 43 -9.33 -1.19 -5.58
CA LEU A 43 -8.66 -0.41 -4.55
C LEU A 43 -9.21 -0.80 -3.18
N ALA A 44 -8.33 -1.37 -2.34
CA ALA A 44 -8.60 -1.60 -0.94
C ALA A 44 -8.41 -0.29 -0.16
N MET A 45 -9.42 0.03 0.64
CA MET A 45 -9.47 1.25 1.44
C MET A 45 -9.89 0.91 2.86
N SER A 46 -9.44 1.69 3.84
CA SER A 46 -10.02 1.72 5.18
C SER A 46 -10.43 3.15 5.50
N ASP A 47 -11.29 3.35 6.50
CA ASP A 47 -11.67 4.71 6.90
C ASP A 47 -10.46 5.56 7.31
N PRO A 48 -9.50 5.08 8.12
CA PRO A 48 -8.29 5.85 8.45
C PRO A 48 -7.43 6.22 7.23
N LEU A 49 -7.26 5.30 6.28
CA LEU A 49 -6.48 5.58 5.05
C LEU A 49 -7.17 6.65 4.19
N ARG A 50 -8.50 6.56 4.07
CA ARG A 50 -9.29 7.56 3.34
C ARG A 50 -9.20 8.93 4.03
N GLU A 51 -9.31 8.96 5.35
CA GLU A 51 -9.17 10.18 6.14
C GLU A 51 -7.78 10.79 5.97
N GLU A 52 -6.72 9.98 5.96
CA GLU A 52 -5.36 10.47 5.68
C GLU A 52 -5.26 11.10 4.29
N TRP A 53 -5.73 10.41 3.25
CA TRP A 53 -5.71 10.93 1.87
C TRP A 53 -6.42 12.28 1.74
N LEU A 54 -7.57 12.40 2.42
CA LEU A 54 -8.44 13.57 2.38
C LEU A 54 -8.15 14.56 3.51
N SER A 55 -7.05 14.38 4.24
CA SER A 55 -6.61 15.35 5.25
C SER A 55 -5.92 16.55 4.58
N PRO A 56 -6.24 17.79 5.00
CA PRO A 56 -5.51 18.96 4.55
C PRO A 56 -4.03 18.91 4.97
N ARG A 57 -3.13 19.42 4.14
CA ARG A 57 -1.69 19.54 4.43
C ARG A 57 -1.30 20.89 5.03
N GLY A 58 -2.20 21.87 4.98
CA GLY A 58 -1.98 23.23 5.44
C GLY A 58 -3.30 23.97 5.68
N SER A 59 -3.20 25.26 6.00
CA SER A 59 -4.35 26.13 6.30
C SER A 59 -4.89 26.87 5.05
N GLY A 60 -4.50 26.44 3.85
CA GLY A 60 -4.66 27.22 2.62
C GLY A 60 -6.05 27.16 1.97
N THR A 61 -6.37 28.21 1.22
CA THR A 61 -7.51 28.29 0.30
C THR A 61 -7.12 27.65 -1.04
N GLY A 62 -7.35 26.35 -1.23
CA GLY A 62 -7.03 25.64 -2.49
C GLY A 62 -7.06 24.12 -2.32
N TRP A 63 -6.74 23.37 -3.39
CA TRP A 63 -6.56 21.91 -3.30
C TRP A 63 -5.23 21.59 -2.60
N ASP A 64 -5.25 21.51 -1.27
CA ASP A 64 -4.08 21.24 -0.43
C ASP A 64 -4.30 20.02 0.48
N TYR A 65 -4.51 18.87 -0.16
CA TYR A 65 -4.72 17.58 0.49
C TYR A 65 -3.51 16.65 0.33
N TYR A 66 -3.43 15.58 1.13
CA TYR A 66 -2.40 14.56 0.94
C TYR A 66 -2.51 13.89 -0.42
N ILE A 67 -3.72 13.58 -0.87
CA ILE A 67 -3.96 13.11 -2.23
C ILE A 67 -3.78 14.24 -3.26
N SER A 68 -3.03 13.97 -4.34
CA SER A 68 -2.92 14.91 -5.45
C SER A 68 -4.26 15.07 -6.18
N LEU A 69 -4.48 16.19 -6.86
CA LEU A 69 -5.70 16.38 -7.67
C LEU A 69 -5.85 15.30 -8.74
N TYR A 70 -4.73 14.87 -9.34
CA TYR A 70 -4.70 13.76 -10.31
C TYR A 70 -5.16 12.44 -9.67
N ALA A 71 -4.61 12.07 -8.52
CA ALA A 71 -5.03 10.85 -7.85
C ALA A 71 -6.47 10.94 -7.32
N TYR A 72 -6.95 12.12 -6.97
CA TYR A 72 -8.34 12.29 -6.55
C TYR A 72 -9.33 12.03 -7.69
N THR A 73 -9.06 12.52 -8.90
CA THR A 73 -9.92 12.23 -10.06
C THR A 73 -9.89 10.74 -10.40
N TRP A 74 -8.72 10.10 -10.34
CA TRP A 74 -8.57 8.66 -10.47
C TRP A 74 -9.38 7.87 -9.43
N TRP A 75 -9.27 8.24 -8.15
CA TRP A 75 -10.00 7.59 -7.07
C TRP A 75 -11.52 7.75 -7.21
N SER A 76 -11.98 8.94 -7.61
CA SER A 76 -13.39 9.23 -7.88
C SER A 76 -13.94 8.36 -9.00
N ASP A 77 -13.18 8.17 -10.08
CA ASP A 77 -13.54 7.26 -11.18
C ASP A 77 -13.69 5.81 -10.69
N LEU A 78 -12.69 5.28 -9.96
CA LEU A 78 -12.76 3.94 -9.39
C LEU A 78 -13.98 3.76 -8.47
N LYS A 79 -14.26 4.77 -7.64
CA LYS A 79 -15.42 4.77 -6.74
C LYS A 79 -16.73 4.69 -7.52
N ASN A 80 -16.88 5.50 -8.56
CA ASN A 80 -18.08 5.50 -9.42
C ASN A 80 -18.26 4.19 -10.18
N ARG A 81 -17.17 3.48 -10.48
CA ARG A 81 -17.17 2.15 -11.09
C ARG A 81 -17.41 1.00 -10.10
N GLY A 82 -17.55 1.28 -8.80
CA GLY A 82 -17.66 0.24 -7.77
C GLY A 82 -16.36 -0.54 -7.53
N MET A 83 -15.22 0.03 -7.93
CA MET A 83 -13.89 -0.59 -7.87
C MET A 83 -13.09 -0.17 -6.62
N VAL A 84 -13.80 0.30 -5.58
CA VAL A 84 -13.23 0.59 -4.25
C VAL A 84 -13.94 -0.29 -3.22
N ARG A 85 -13.19 -1.05 -2.43
CA ARG A 85 -13.71 -1.86 -1.32
C ARG A 85 -13.17 -1.34 0.00
N THR A 86 -14.06 -1.12 0.96
CA THR A 86 -13.70 -0.73 2.31
C THR A 86 -13.50 -1.95 3.19
N TYR A 87 -12.45 -1.93 4.01
CA TYR A 87 -12.08 -2.99 4.94
C TYR A 87 -12.05 -2.46 6.38
N GLU A 88 -12.61 -3.24 7.30
CA GLU A 88 -12.46 -3.03 8.73
C GLU A 88 -11.09 -3.56 9.18
N LEU A 89 -10.38 -2.78 10.01
CA LEU A 89 -9.02 -3.08 10.41
C LEU A 89 -8.98 -4.04 11.60
N ASP A 90 -8.22 -5.13 11.47
CA ASP A 90 -7.96 -6.07 12.57
C ASP A 90 -6.91 -5.49 13.54
N GLN A 91 -7.41 -4.83 14.60
CA GLN A 91 -6.56 -4.18 15.61
C GLN A 91 -5.66 -5.17 16.35
N ARG A 92 -6.04 -6.46 16.46
CA ARG A 92 -5.23 -7.48 17.15
C ARG A 92 -3.92 -7.74 16.39
N LYS A 93 -3.98 -7.76 15.05
CA LYS A 93 -2.76 -7.81 14.22
C LYS A 93 -1.89 -6.57 14.43
N GLY A 94 -2.51 -5.41 14.60
CA GLY A 94 -1.82 -4.15 14.89
C GLY A 94 -1.03 -4.21 16.20
N GLU A 95 -1.70 -4.64 17.27
CA GLU A 95 -1.07 -4.86 18.59
C GLU A 95 0.08 -5.86 18.52
N GLN A 96 -0.09 -6.96 17.77
CA GLN A 96 0.96 -7.96 17.57
C GLN A 96 2.17 -7.36 16.85
N ILE A 97 1.98 -6.57 15.80
CA ILE A 97 3.07 -5.88 15.10
C ILE A 97 3.81 -4.94 16.07
N LEU A 98 3.08 -4.12 16.81
CA LEU A 98 3.67 -3.12 17.69
C LEU A 98 4.39 -3.74 18.89
N SER A 99 3.91 -4.87 19.42
CA SER A 99 4.47 -5.50 20.64
C SER A 99 5.93 -5.95 20.50
N GLY A 100 6.43 -6.20 19.28
CA GLY A 100 7.83 -6.57 19.08
C GLY A 100 8.81 -5.39 19.00
N PHE A 101 8.33 -4.14 18.97
CA PHE A 101 9.20 -2.96 19.03
C PHE A 101 9.42 -2.51 20.47
N ARG A 102 10.67 -2.63 20.95
CA ARG A 102 11.09 -2.12 22.27
C ARG A 102 11.40 -0.61 22.24
N ASP A 103 11.94 -0.15 21.12
CA ASP A 103 12.26 1.25 20.87
C ASP A 103 10.97 2.05 20.62
N GLN A 104 10.70 3.06 21.46
CA GLN A 104 9.48 3.87 21.41
C GLN A 104 9.41 4.80 20.19
N ASP A 105 10.57 5.25 19.68
CA ASP A 105 10.62 6.11 18.50
C ASP A 105 10.31 5.30 17.25
N ILE A 106 10.85 4.08 17.15
CA ILE A 106 10.51 3.16 16.05
C ILE A 106 9.04 2.75 16.16
N ARG A 107 8.58 2.40 17.37
CA ARG A 107 7.18 2.03 17.61
C ARG A 107 6.21 3.13 17.17
N SER A 108 6.49 4.38 17.52
CA SER A 108 5.65 5.53 17.15
C SER A 108 5.61 5.75 15.63
N LYS A 109 6.74 5.56 14.95
CA LYS A 109 6.80 5.62 13.47
C LYS A 109 5.94 4.51 12.85
N VAL A 110 6.12 3.27 13.29
CA VAL A 110 5.33 2.12 12.81
C VAL A 110 3.83 2.32 13.08
N GLN A 111 3.48 2.85 14.25
CA GLN A 111 2.08 3.07 14.62
C GLN A 111 1.35 4.03 13.68
N LYS A 112 2.05 5.05 13.18
CA LYS A 112 1.47 6.03 12.26
C LYS A 112 0.96 5.36 10.98
N ASP A 113 1.81 4.56 10.34
CA ASP A 113 1.52 3.95 9.04
C ASP A 113 0.90 2.53 9.18
N LEU A 114 0.63 2.10 10.42
CA LEU A 114 0.08 0.78 10.73
C LEU A 114 -1.26 0.54 10.04
N HIS A 115 -2.12 1.55 9.96
CA HIS A 115 -3.43 1.41 9.35
C HIS A 115 -3.36 1.07 7.84
N ILE A 116 -2.33 1.53 7.13
CA ILE A 116 -2.07 1.20 5.72
C ILE A 116 -1.76 -0.30 5.59
N VAL A 117 -0.84 -0.79 6.43
CA VAL A 117 -0.44 -2.21 6.49
C VAL A 117 -1.61 -3.10 6.90
N LEU A 118 -2.40 -2.70 7.91
CA LEU A 118 -3.60 -3.44 8.31
C LEU A 118 -4.64 -3.51 7.19
N THR A 119 -4.82 -2.42 6.43
CA THR A 119 -5.70 -2.42 5.26
C THR A 119 -5.25 -3.49 4.25
N ALA A 120 -3.94 -3.55 3.97
CA ALA A 120 -3.38 -4.52 3.04
C ALA A 120 -3.54 -5.96 3.55
N LEU A 121 -3.37 -6.19 4.86
CA LEU A 121 -3.54 -7.50 5.50
C LEU A 121 -5.01 -7.99 5.54
N CYS A 122 -5.97 -7.06 5.58
CA CYS A 122 -7.40 -7.40 5.48
C CYS A 122 -7.85 -7.62 4.03
N ALA A 123 -7.12 -7.02 3.07
CA ALA A 123 -7.30 -7.20 1.64
C ALA A 123 -6.50 -8.42 1.13
N ASP A 124 -5.89 -8.32 -0.06
CA ASP A 124 -5.12 -9.41 -0.68
C ASP A 124 -3.59 -9.27 -0.48
N ASN A 125 -3.15 -8.69 0.65
CA ASN A 125 -1.74 -8.60 1.07
C ASN A 125 -0.82 -7.87 0.08
N ARG A 126 -1.32 -6.82 -0.58
CA ARG A 126 -0.57 -6.05 -1.58
C ARG A 126 -0.62 -4.56 -1.25
N LEU A 127 0.55 -3.97 -1.04
CA LEU A 127 0.73 -2.56 -0.70
C LEU A 127 1.75 -1.93 -1.65
N ILE A 128 1.34 -0.97 -2.47
CA ILE A 128 2.25 -0.20 -3.31
C ILE A 128 2.65 1.07 -2.55
N SER A 129 3.96 1.26 -2.29
CA SER A 129 4.45 2.37 -1.48
C SER A 129 5.89 2.75 -1.81
N GLY A 130 6.18 4.05 -1.77
CA GLY A 130 7.52 4.63 -1.93
C GLY A 130 8.46 4.47 -0.74
N ASN A 131 7.90 4.14 0.43
CA ASN A 131 8.58 4.38 1.69
C ASN A 131 9.48 3.22 2.11
N ARG A 132 10.73 3.25 1.63
CA ARG A 132 11.73 2.20 1.93
C ARG A 132 12.08 2.10 3.43
N ARG A 133 12.00 3.20 4.18
CA ARG A 133 12.31 3.21 5.61
C ARG A 133 11.23 2.46 6.38
N GLU A 134 9.96 2.76 6.12
CA GLU A 134 8.83 2.03 6.72
C GLU A 134 8.82 0.56 6.30
N ARG A 135 9.06 0.25 5.02
CA ARG A 135 9.24 -1.15 4.56
C ARG A 135 10.32 -1.86 5.38
N GLY A 136 11.41 -1.19 5.75
CA GLY A 136 12.45 -1.71 6.63
C GLY A 136 11.94 -2.02 8.04
N HIS A 137 11.22 -1.08 8.67
CA HIS A 137 10.62 -1.30 9.99
C HIS A 137 9.63 -2.46 10.01
N PHE A 138 8.71 -2.54 9.03
CA PHE A 138 7.78 -3.67 8.94
C PHE A 138 8.44 -4.99 8.56
N ARG A 139 9.56 -4.96 7.82
CA ARG A 139 10.38 -6.15 7.58
C ARG A 139 10.97 -6.69 8.88
N ASP A 140 11.44 -5.84 9.78
CA ASP A 140 11.91 -6.28 11.09
C ASP A 140 10.77 -6.93 11.89
N ALA A 141 9.55 -6.42 11.75
CA ALA A 141 8.36 -6.98 12.40
C ALA A 141 7.98 -8.40 11.95
N CYS A 142 8.46 -8.86 10.79
CA CYS A 142 8.24 -10.22 10.31
C CYS A 142 8.75 -11.32 11.25
N ARG A 143 9.66 -10.98 12.18
CA ARG A 143 10.20 -11.93 13.17
C ARG A 143 9.16 -12.36 14.21
N TRP A 144 8.17 -11.52 14.51
CA TRP A 144 7.14 -11.79 15.52
C TRP A 144 5.71 -11.74 14.97
N ALA A 145 5.49 -11.10 13.81
CA ALA A 145 4.21 -11.07 13.10
C ALA A 145 4.30 -11.89 11.81
N ALA A 146 4.18 -13.22 11.92
CA ALA A 146 4.40 -14.14 10.80
C ALA A 146 3.48 -13.91 9.59
N PHE A 147 2.27 -13.35 9.80
CA PHE A 147 1.35 -13.03 8.71
C PHE A 147 1.89 -11.96 7.75
N LEU A 148 2.84 -11.11 8.18
CA LEU A 148 3.50 -10.14 7.32
C LEU A 148 4.31 -10.78 6.19
N ARG A 149 4.70 -12.06 6.33
CA ARG A 149 5.50 -12.80 5.32
C ARG A 149 4.81 -12.98 3.99
N ARG A 150 3.48 -12.83 3.95
CA ARG A 150 2.69 -12.91 2.71
C ARG A 150 2.49 -11.56 2.03
N MET A 151 2.92 -10.46 2.67
CA MET A 151 2.73 -9.12 2.13
C MET A 151 3.69 -8.85 0.98
N LEU A 152 3.14 -8.43 -0.15
CA LEU A 152 3.86 -7.83 -1.25
C LEU A 152 3.92 -6.32 -1.04
N TRP A 153 5.11 -5.76 -1.15
CA TRP A 153 5.40 -4.35 -0.95
C TRP A 153 6.28 -3.80 -2.09
N PRO A 154 5.77 -3.77 -3.34
CA PRO A 154 6.48 -3.18 -4.47
C PRO A 154 6.72 -1.68 -4.27
N TRP A 155 7.89 -1.23 -4.71
CA TRP A 155 8.32 0.16 -4.74
C TRP A 155 8.07 0.75 -6.15
N PRO A 156 7.48 1.95 -6.31
CA PRO A 156 7.16 2.49 -7.65
C PRO A 156 8.31 2.61 -8.65
N LEU A 157 9.58 2.61 -8.20
CA LEU A 157 10.76 2.61 -9.08
C LEU A 157 11.18 1.21 -9.54
N GLU A 158 10.54 0.14 -9.03
CA GLU A 158 10.65 -1.23 -9.55
C GLU A 158 9.73 -1.42 -10.77
N THR A 159 9.62 -2.64 -11.29
CA THR A 159 8.78 -2.97 -12.47
C THR A 159 7.30 -3.16 -12.10
N VAL A 160 6.74 -2.21 -11.34
CA VAL A 160 5.35 -2.29 -10.84
C VAL A 160 4.31 -2.23 -11.97
N PRO A 161 4.44 -1.38 -13.01
CA PRO A 161 3.50 -1.40 -14.13
C PRO A 161 3.43 -2.76 -14.85
N ASP A 162 4.58 -3.38 -15.11
CA ASP A 162 4.63 -4.71 -15.75
C ASP A 162 4.01 -5.78 -14.85
N TRP A 163 4.26 -5.69 -13.55
CA TRP A 163 3.65 -6.58 -12.55
C TRP A 163 2.12 -6.46 -12.52
N LEU A 164 1.58 -5.24 -12.60
CA LEU A 164 0.12 -5.02 -12.71
C LEU A 164 -0.42 -5.60 -14.03
N ALA A 165 0.27 -5.41 -15.15
CA ALA A 165 -0.13 -5.98 -16.44
C ALA A 165 -0.14 -7.53 -16.42
N GLN A 166 0.68 -8.14 -15.57
CA GLN A 166 0.73 -9.60 -15.35
C GLN A 166 -0.25 -10.08 -14.27
N GLY A 167 -1.22 -9.26 -13.85
CA GLY A 167 -2.24 -9.66 -12.88
C GLY A 167 -1.83 -9.53 -11.42
N ALA A 168 -0.74 -8.80 -11.12
CA ALA A 168 -0.25 -8.57 -9.76
C ALA A 168 0.04 -9.86 -8.99
N ASP A 169 0.60 -10.88 -9.66
CA ASP A 169 0.93 -12.17 -9.07
C ASP A 169 2.05 -12.09 -8.01
N VAL A 170 2.28 -13.19 -7.29
CA VAL A 170 3.32 -13.22 -6.24
C VAL A 170 4.70 -13.14 -6.87
N VAL A 171 5.44 -12.09 -6.56
CA VAL A 171 6.85 -11.89 -6.95
C VAL A 171 7.72 -11.91 -5.71
N ALA A 172 8.75 -12.76 -5.71
CA ALA A 172 9.60 -12.97 -4.53
C ALA A 172 10.28 -11.68 -4.05
N ASP A 173 10.73 -10.83 -4.97
CA ASP A 173 11.42 -9.56 -4.67
C ASP A 173 10.50 -8.52 -4.00
N TYR A 174 9.19 -8.67 -4.19
CA TYR A 174 8.21 -7.80 -3.56
C TYR A 174 7.81 -8.28 -2.16
N LEU A 175 8.13 -9.53 -1.77
CA LEU A 175 7.82 -10.01 -0.43
C LEU A 175 8.49 -9.13 0.63
N LEU A 176 7.69 -8.61 1.57
CA LEU A 176 8.15 -7.73 2.63
C LEU A 176 9.31 -8.35 3.43
N CYS A 177 9.15 -9.63 3.76
CA CYS A 177 10.09 -10.39 4.60
C CYS A 177 11.13 -11.18 3.80
N GLY A 178 11.23 -10.95 2.49
CA GLY A 178 11.99 -11.78 1.56
C GLY A 178 11.30 -13.12 1.24
N PRO A 179 11.90 -13.96 0.39
CA PRO A 179 11.38 -15.29 0.11
C PRO A 179 11.26 -16.06 1.41
N VAL A 180 10.09 -16.66 1.64
CA VAL A 180 9.95 -17.64 2.71
C VAL A 180 10.95 -18.74 2.37
N PRO A 181 11.95 -19.04 3.22
CA PRO A 181 12.82 -20.18 2.99
C PRO A 181 11.90 -21.36 2.71
N ALA A 182 12.10 -22.07 1.60
CA ALA A 182 11.40 -23.32 1.38
C ALA A 182 11.58 -24.10 2.67
N ARG A 183 10.49 -24.29 3.44
CA ARG A 183 10.57 -25.18 4.58
C ARG A 183 10.99 -26.50 3.94
N GLU A 184 12.15 -27.01 4.34
CA GLU A 184 12.45 -28.42 4.22
C GLU A 184 11.16 -29.13 4.62
N THR A 185 10.58 -29.80 3.64
CA THR A 185 9.45 -30.69 3.82
C THR A 185 10.04 -31.94 4.45
N ASP A 186 10.53 -31.81 5.67
CA ASP A 186 11.15 -32.87 6.43
C ASP A 186 10.24 -33.24 7.61
N TYR A 187 9.54 -34.35 7.34
CA TYR A 187 8.96 -35.36 8.22
C TYR A 187 7.78 -35.00 9.14
#